data_AF-A0A347WB34-F1
#
_entry.id   AF-A0A347WB34-F1
#
_cell.length_a   1.000
_cell.length_b   1.000
_cell.length_c   1.000
_cell.angle_alpha   90.00
_cell.angle_beta   90.00
_cell.angle_gamma   90.00
#
_symmetry.space_group_name_H-M   'P 1'
#
loop_
_entity.id
_entity.type
_entity.pdbx_description
1 polymer ?
#
loop_
_entity_poly.entity_id
_entity_poly.type
_entity_poly.pdbx_seq_one_letter_code
_entity_poly.pdbx_strand_id
1 'polypeptide(L)' 'MDFKMGDIVAVRDDASVKPQLRGVKGTIVEMIDNGQVRVRNDSTGNDEWFPANALQQE' A
#
# COMPACT_ATOMS: atom_id res chain seq x y z
N MET A 1 2.48 9.01 10.07
CA MET A 1 3.44 7.92 9.78
C MET A 1 3.89 8.19 8.36
N ASP A 2 5.17 8.53 8.18
CA ASP A 2 5.71 8.98 6.90
C ASP A 2 6.30 7.78 6.17
N PHE A 3 5.58 7.31 5.15
CA PHE A 3 6.03 6.23 4.28
C PHE A 3 7.21 6.68 3.41
N LYS A 4 8.07 5.72 3.06
CA LYS A 4 9.20 5.92 2.15
C LYS A 4 9.20 4.88 1.04
N MET A 5 9.81 5.23 -0.10
CA MET A 5 10.04 4.26 -1.17
C MET A 5 10.92 3.12 -0.64
N GLY A 6 10.52 1.88 -0.93
CA GLY A 6 11.16 0.67 -0.42
C GLY A 6 10.61 0.19 0.92
N ASP A 7 9.74 0.94 1.59
CA ASP A 7 9.09 0.46 2.82
C ASP A 7 8.16 -0.71 2.51
N ILE A 8 8.18 -1.70 3.39
CA ILE A 8 7.25 -2.81 3.40
C ILE A 8 6.02 -2.37 4.17
N VAL A 9 4.85 -2.53 3.54
CA VAL A 9 3.56 -2.14 4.08
C VAL A 9 2.54 -3.23 3.88
N ALA A 10 1.53 -3.23 4.74
CA ALA A 10 0.32 -4.00 4.57
C ALA A 10 -0.86 -3.07 4.36
N VAL A 11 -1.81 -3.49 3.53
CA VAL A 11 -3.11 -2.82 3.40
C VAL A 11 -3.95 -3.18 4.62
N ARG A 12 -4.44 -2.16 5.34
CA ARG A 12 -5.26 -2.36 6.54
C ARG A 12 -6.54 -3.15 6.24
N ASP A 13 -6.96 -4.00 7.18
CA ASP A 13 -8.21 -4.76 7.08
C ASP A 13 -9.48 -3.88 7.09
N ASP A 14 -9.42 -2.69 7.68
CA ASP A 14 -10.51 -1.72 7.73
C ASP A 14 -10.44 -0.67 6.61
N ALA A 15 -9.50 -0.79 5.68
CA ALA A 15 -9.33 0.17 4.59
C ALA A 15 -10.53 0.21 3.63
N SER A 16 -10.88 1.42 3.20
CA SER A 16 -11.91 1.67 2.18
C SER A 16 -11.40 1.38 0.75
N VAL A 17 -10.89 0.17 0.54
CA VAL A 17 -10.41 -0.38 -0.73
C VAL A 17 -11.23 -1.63 -1.09
N LYS A 18 -10.97 -2.23 -2.26
CA LYS A 18 -11.60 -3.50 -2.63
C LYS A 18 -11.30 -4.56 -1.54
N PRO A 19 -12.30 -5.33 -1.07
CA PRO A 19 -12.10 -6.29 0.02
C PRO A 19 -10.96 -7.29 -0.22
N GLN A 20 -10.76 -7.71 -1.47
CA GLN A 20 -9.69 -8.62 -1.89
C GLN A 20 -8.26 -8.06 -1.75
N LEU A 21 -8.11 -6.76 -1.54
CA LEU A 21 -6.81 -6.09 -1.40
C LEU A 21 -6.45 -5.83 0.07
N ARG A 22 -7.37 -6.08 1.00
CA ARG A 22 -7.15 -5.91 2.43
C ARG A 22 -6.25 -7.02 2.97
N GLY A 23 -5.35 -6.68 3.89
CA GLY A 23 -4.33 -7.60 4.41
C GLY A 23 -3.23 -7.93 3.41
N VAL A 24 -3.25 -7.35 2.20
CA VAL A 24 -2.19 -7.58 1.21
C VAL A 24 -0.92 -6.89 1.66
N LYS A 25 0.17 -7.64 1.65
CA LYS A 25 1.52 -7.14 1.85
C LYS A 25 2.15 -6.70 0.53
N GLY A 26 2.90 -5.61 0.57
CA GLY A 26 3.67 -5.16 -0.57
C GLY A 26 4.70 -4.11 -0.22
N THR A 27 5.45 -3.70 -1.25
CA THR A 27 6.52 -2.71 -1.14
C THR A 27 6.11 -1.41 -1.80
N ILE A 28 6.40 -0.28 -1.17
CA ILE A 28 6.15 1.03 -1.77
C ILE A 28 7.15 1.28 -2.90
N VAL A 29 6.65 1.47 -4.11
CA VAL A 29 7.48 1.74 -5.30
C VAL A 29 7.38 3.18 -5.78
N GLU A 30 6.30 3.88 -5.42
CA GLU A 30 6.05 5.25 -5.86
C GLU A 30 5.17 5.98 -4.84
N MET A 31 5.40 7.27 -4.65
CA MET A 31 4.58 8.15 -3.82
C MET A 31 4.38 9.46 -4.57
N ILE A 32 3.15 9.97 -4.53
CA ILE A 32 2.80 11.22 -5.20
C ILE A 32 2.14 12.18 -4.21
N ASP A 33 2.28 13.48 -4.46
CA ASP A 33 1.83 14.56 -3.55
C ASP A 33 0.32 14.60 -3.26
N ASN A 34 -0.49 13.82 -3.99
CA ASN A 34 -1.93 13.72 -3.73
C ASN A 34 -2.29 12.78 -2.55
N GLY A 35 -1.30 12.21 -1.85
CA GLY A 35 -1.49 11.29 -0.73
C GLY A 35 -1.75 9.83 -1.16
N GLN A 36 -1.55 9.51 -2.44
CA GLN A 36 -1.55 8.14 -2.94
C GLN A 36 -0.14 7.56 -2.99
N VAL A 37 -0.10 6.26 -2.73
CA VAL A 37 1.11 5.45 -2.64
C VAL A 37 0.90 4.24 -3.55
N ARG A 38 1.86 4.01 -4.44
CA ARG A 38 1.88 2.82 -5.28
C ARG A 38 2.60 1.71 -4.55
N VAL A 39 1.89 0.61 -4.36
CA VAL A 39 2.41 -0.57 -3.67
C VAL A 39 2.48 -1.72 -4.66
N ARG A 40 3.66 -2.35 -4.75
CA ARG A 40 3.86 -3.60 -5.46
C ARG A 40 3.52 -4.76 -4.53
N ASN A 41 2.53 -5.55 -4.90
CA ASN A 41 2.11 -6.73 -4.17
C ASN A 41 3.21 -7.81 -4.26
N ASP A 42 3.70 -8.27 -3.11
CA ASP A 42 4.82 -9.24 -3.06
C ASP A 42 4.42 -10.63 -3.58
N SER A 43 3.13 -10.97 -3.54
CA SER A 43 2.63 -12.29 -4.00
C SER A 43 2.32 -12.35 -5.48
N THR A 44 1.84 -11.25 -6.07
CA THR A 44 1.38 -11.22 -7.47
C THR A 44 2.30 -10.43 -8.39
N GLY A 45 3.19 -9.60 -7.84
CA GLY A 45 4.05 -8.68 -8.60
C GLY A 45 3.28 -7.51 -9.23
N ASN A 46 1.98 -7.39 -9.00
CA ASN A 46 1.16 -6.31 -9.53
C ASN A 46 1.33 -5.03 -8.71
N ASP A 47 1.31 -3.88 -9.38
CA ASP A 47 1.34 -2.59 -8.73
C ASP A 47 -0.06 -2.00 -8.65
N GLU A 48 -0.44 -1.49 -7.48
CA GLU A 48 -1.74 -0.85 -7.28
C GLU A 48 -1.62 0.40 -6.41
N TRP A 49 -2.50 1.37 -6.64
CA TRP A 49 -2.50 2.64 -5.92
C TRP A 49 -3.42 2.57 -4.71
N PHE A 50 -2.88 2.95 -3.56
CA PHE A 50 -3.58 2.99 -2.28
C PHE A 50 -3.47 4.39 -1.68
N PRO A 51 -4.51 4.87 -0.97
CA PRO A 51 -4.35 6.06 -0.17
C PRO A 51 -3.43 5.73 1.02
N ALA A 52 -2.55 6.65 1.42
CA ALA A 52 -1.58 6.40 2.50
C ALA A 52 -2.27 5.95 3.80
N ASN A 53 -3.47 6.45 4.10
CA ASN A 53 -4.21 6.07 5.30
C ASN A 53 -4.77 4.63 5.29
N ALA A 54 -4.80 3.97 4.14
CA ALA A 54 -5.16 2.56 4.00
C ALA A 54 -3.99 1.62 4.23
N LEU A 55 -2.77 2.16 4.37
CA LEU A 55 -1.56 1.38 4.59
C LEU A 55 -1.16 1.43 6.06
N GLN A 56 -0.51 0.36 6.52
CA GLN A 56 0.18 0.28 7.79
C GLN A 56 1.58 -0.30 7.56
N GLN A 57 2.55 0.16 8.33
CA GLN A 57 3.91 -0.38 8.30
C GLN A 57 3.93 -1.74 9.02
N GLU A 58 4.69 -2.70 8.50
CA GLU A 58 5.02 -3.96 9.19
C GLU A 58 6.33 -3.87 9.98
#